data_AF-I4E5R5-F1
#
_entry.id   AF-I4E5R5-F1
#
_cell.length_a   1.000
_cell.length_b   1.000
_cell.length_c   1.000
_cell.angle_alpha   90.00
_cell.angle_beta   90.00
_cell.angle_gamma   90.00
#
_symmetry.space_group_name_H-M   'P 1'
#
loop_
_entity.id
_entity.type
_entity.pdbx_description
1 polymer ?
#
loop_
_entity_poly.entity_id
_entity_poly.type
_entity_poly.pdbx_seq_one_letter_code
_entity_poly.pdbx_strand_id
1 'polypeptide(L)'
;MFETPTFEQIRERILRDTKSLWPDADISPDSDHYVHASRLASCAEGQYAHQSWIVRQIFPDTADREYLERHASMRGLSRRNPTTASGTLTVSGIAQSMLSDDLQVRIGQRFYRTTARAVIGSGGTAEIPAIADEPGAAANVATARRN
;
A
#
# COMPACT_ATOMS: atom_id res chain seq x y z
N MET A 1 -19.53 -9.13 -16.51
CA MET A 1 -19.06 -9.38 -15.13
C MET A 1 -20.28 -9.68 -14.28
N PHE A 2 -20.24 -10.67 -13.39
CA PHE A 2 -21.40 -10.97 -12.54
C PHE A 2 -21.49 -9.93 -11.43
N GLU A 3 -22.58 -9.16 -11.39
CA GLU A 3 -22.80 -8.17 -10.34
C GLU A 3 -23.29 -8.86 -9.07
N THR A 4 -22.62 -8.56 -7.95
CA THR A 4 -23.04 -9.08 -6.64
C THR A 4 -24.36 -8.40 -6.25
N PRO A 5 -25.43 -9.17 -5.98
CA PRO A 5 -26.71 -8.58 -5.63
C PRO A 5 -26.64 -7.88 -4.27
N THR A 6 -27.39 -6.78 -4.11
CA THR A 6 -27.48 -6.08 -2.82
C THR A 6 -28.31 -6.89 -1.82
N PHE A 7 -28.20 -6.54 -0.53
CA PHE A 7 -29.01 -7.11 0.53
C PHE A 7 -30.51 -7.08 0.21
N GLU A 8 -31.02 -5.94 -0.25
CA GLU A 8 -32.43 -5.76 -0.60
C GLU A 8 -32.83 -6.68 -1.75
N GLN A 9 -32.01 -6.77 -2.80
CA GLN A 9 -32.25 -7.64 -3.95
C GLN A 9 -32.27 -9.12 -3.54
N ILE A 10 -31.41 -9.54 -2.62
CA ILE A 10 -31.40 -10.91 -2.11
C ILE A 10 -32.67 -11.18 -1.30
N ARG A 11 -33.05 -10.28 -0.41
CA ARG A 11 -34.29 -10.41 0.38
C ARG A 11 -35.52 -10.48 -0.51
N GLU A 12 -35.64 -9.58 -1.48
CA GLU A 12 -36.74 -9.57 -2.44
C GLU A 12 -36.81 -10.85 -3.26
N ARG A 13 -35.65 -11.42 -3.63
CA ARG A 13 -35.60 -12.74 -4.28
C ARG A 13 -36.20 -13.82 -3.39
N ILE A 14 -35.81 -13.88 -2.11
CA ILE A 14 -36.33 -14.88 -1.16
C ILE A 14 -37.84 -14.70 -0.92
N LEU A 15 -38.31 -13.45 -0.78
CA LEU A 15 -39.74 -13.17 -0.58
C LEU A 15 -40.58 -13.50 -1.81
N ARG A 16 -40.07 -13.20 -3.02
CA ARG A 16 -40.72 -13.60 -4.27
C ARG A 16 -40.86 -15.12 -4.34
N ASP A 17 -39.81 -15.85 -3.99
CA ASP A 17 -39.83 -17.31 -4.04
C ASP A 17 -40.80 -17.89 -2.99
N THR A 18 -40.86 -17.28 -1.80
CA THR A 18 -41.85 -17.59 -0.75
C THR A 18 -43.28 -17.41 -1.26
N LYS A 19 -43.58 -16.26 -1.88
CA LYS A 19 -44.91 -15.94 -2.42
C LYS A 19 -45.29 -16.82 -3.62
N SER A 20 -44.29 -17.25 -4.40
CA SER A 20 -44.50 -18.19 -5.51
C SER A 20 -44.91 -19.58 -5.03
N LEU A 21 -44.40 -20.03 -3.89
CA LEU A 21 -44.75 -21.32 -3.29
C LEU A 21 -46.05 -21.24 -2.48
N TRP A 22 -46.25 -20.13 -1.77
CA TRP A 22 -47.43 -19.87 -0.96
C TRP A 22 -48.01 -18.49 -1.30
N PRO A 23 -49.01 -18.43 -2.20
CA PRO A 23 -49.61 -17.17 -2.65
C PRO A 23 -50.21 -16.30 -1.54
N ASP A 24 -50.69 -16.89 -0.44
CA ASP A 24 -51.28 -16.15 0.68
C ASP A 24 -50.28 -15.75 1.77
N ALA A 25 -48.99 -16.08 1.65
CA ALA A 25 -47.97 -15.71 2.64
C ALA A 25 -47.86 -14.18 2.79
N ASP A 26 -47.90 -13.66 4.02
CA ASP A 26 -47.65 -12.26 4.29
C ASP A 26 -46.14 -11.96 4.12
N ILE A 27 -45.80 -11.00 3.27
CA ILE A 27 -44.42 -10.58 2.98
C ILE A 27 -44.19 -9.11 3.32
N SER A 28 -45.12 -8.48 4.03
CA SER A 28 -45.00 -7.09 4.47
C SER A 28 -43.79 -6.91 5.41
N PRO A 29 -43.21 -5.70 5.52
CA PRO A 29 -42.00 -5.47 6.31
C PRO A 29 -42.02 -5.96 7.76
N ASP A 30 -43.19 -6.02 8.40
CA ASP A 30 -43.36 -6.47 9.79
C ASP A 30 -43.74 -7.96 9.92
N SER A 31 -43.83 -8.69 8.80
CA SER A 31 -44.15 -10.12 8.78
C SER A 31 -42.96 -11.00 9.19
N ASP A 32 -43.25 -12.16 9.76
CA ASP A 32 -42.22 -13.17 10.08
C ASP A 32 -41.42 -13.58 8.85
N HIS A 33 -42.06 -13.68 7.68
CA HIS A 33 -41.39 -14.01 6.43
C HIS A 33 -40.39 -12.92 6.01
N TYR A 34 -40.70 -11.65 6.22
CA TYR A 34 -39.78 -10.54 5.95
C TYR A 34 -38.58 -10.55 6.90
N VAL A 35 -38.80 -10.83 8.18
CA VAL A 35 -37.74 -10.97 9.18
C VAL A 35 -36.83 -12.16 8.83
N HIS A 36 -37.41 -13.31 8.49
CA HIS A 36 -36.66 -14.50 8.08
C HIS A 36 -35.87 -14.27 6.79
N ALA A 37 -36.47 -13.66 5.77
CA ALA A 37 -35.79 -13.34 4.51
C ALA A 37 -34.64 -12.35 4.74
N SER A 38 -34.82 -11.36 5.62
CA SER A 38 -33.76 -10.40 6.00
C SER A 38 -32.59 -11.09 6.68
N ARG A 39 -32.86 -12.01 7.62
CA ARG A 39 -31.81 -12.82 8.28
C ARG A 39 -30.99 -13.62 7.26
N LEU A 40 -31.65 -14.30 6.32
CA LEU A 40 -30.98 -15.10 5.29
C LEU A 40 -30.21 -14.21 4.31
N ALA A 41 -30.78 -13.08 3.89
CA ALA A 41 -30.14 -12.13 3.02
C ALA A 41 -28.84 -11.56 3.63
N SER A 42 -28.83 -11.30 4.94
CA SER A 42 -27.63 -10.83 5.65
C SER A 42 -26.49 -11.86 5.62
N CYS A 43 -26.79 -13.15 5.81
CA CYS A 43 -25.79 -14.19 5.66
C CYS A 43 -25.29 -14.31 4.22
N ALA A 44 -26.20 -14.28 3.23
CA ALA A 44 -25.85 -14.44 1.83
C ALA A 44 -25.03 -13.26 1.29
N GLU A 45 -25.35 -12.04 1.68
CA GLU A 45 -24.64 -10.82 1.27
C GLU A 45 -23.17 -10.87 1.69
N GLY A 46 -22.88 -11.20 2.95
CA GLY A 46 -21.51 -11.37 3.42
C GLY A 46 -20.73 -12.46 2.67
N GLN A 47 -21.41 -13.56 2.30
CA GLN A 47 -20.79 -14.62 1.51
C GLN A 47 -20.49 -14.20 0.07
N TYR A 48 -21.39 -13.47 -0.58
CA TYR A 48 -21.11 -12.95 -1.93
C TYR A 48 -20.02 -11.88 -1.91
N ALA A 49 -19.99 -11.01 -0.90
CA ALA A 49 -18.92 -10.05 -0.72
C ALA A 49 -17.55 -10.75 -0.57
N HIS A 50 -17.48 -11.80 0.24
CA HIS A 50 -16.26 -12.59 0.40
C HIS A 50 -15.85 -13.32 -0.89
N GLN A 51 -16.79 -13.89 -1.65
CA GLN A 51 -16.50 -14.51 -2.95
C GLN A 51 -15.96 -13.50 -3.97
N SER A 52 -16.55 -12.31 -4.02
CA SER A 52 -16.06 -11.21 -4.86
C SER A 52 -14.65 -10.78 -4.46
N TRP A 53 -14.35 -10.74 -3.16
CA TRP A 53 -13.00 -10.52 -2.67
C TRP A 53 -12.04 -11.63 -3.11
N ILE A 54 -12.42 -12.92 -3.01
CA ILE A 54 -11.60 -14.05 -3.48
C ILE A 54 -11.27 -13.91 -4.97
N VAL A 55 -12.27 -13.65 -5.83
CA VAL A 55 -12.07 -13.50 -7.28
C VAL A 55 -11.07 -12.38 -7.58
N ARG A 56 -11.15 -11.27 -6.84
CA ARG A 56 -10.18 -10.17 -6.94
C ARG A 56 -8.74 -10.60 -6.59
N GLN A 57 -8.55 -11.57 -5.69
CA GLN A 57 -7.20 -12.07 -5.33
C GLN A 57 -6.64 -13.12 -6.30
N ILE A 58 -7.49 -13.79 -7.10
CA ILE A 58 -7.05 -14.88 -7.98
C ILE A 58 -6.14 -14.38 -9.10
N PHE A 59 -6.44 -13.20 -9.65
CA PHE A 59 -5.67 -12.65 -10.75
C PHE A 59 -4.61 -11.66 -10.25
N PRO A 60 -3.33 -11.76 -10.71
CA PRO A 60 -2.26 -10.90 -10.22
C PRO A 60 -2.51 -9.40 -10.42
N ASP A 61 -3.21 -9.00 -11.47
CA ASP A 61 -3.49 -7.61 -11.81
C ASP A 61 -4.52 -6.95 -10.89
N THR A 62 -5.42 -7.73 -10.29
CA THR A 62 -6.45 -7.24 -9.37
C THR A 62 -6.16 -7.52 -7.90
N ALA A 63 -5.19 -8.41 -7.62
CA ALA A 63 -4.87 -8.87 -6.28
C ALA A 63 -4.32 -7.76 -5.37
N ASP A 64 -4.64 -7.87 -4.09
CA ASP A 64 -3.99 -7.08 -3.05
C ASP A 64 -2.53 -7.47 -2.91
N ARG A 65 -1.75 -6.55 -2.32
CA ARG A 65 -0.28 -6.63 -2.23
C ARG A 65 0.25 -7.97 -1.72
N GLU A 66 -0.31 -8.53 -0.65
CA GLU A 66 0.17 -9.82 -0.11
C GLU A 66 -0.05 -10.99 -1.09
N TYR A 67 -1.17 -11.00 -1.80
CA TYR A 67 -1.48 -12.05 -2.78
C TYR A 67 -0.70 -11.83 -4.08
N LEU A 68 -0.47 -10.60 -4.50
CA LEU A 68 0.44 -10.28 -5.60
C LEU A 68 1.87 -10.75 -5.32
N GLU A 69 2.37 -10.55 -4.10
CA GLU A 69 3.67 -11.06 -3.68
C GLU A 69 3.73 -12.60 -3.76
N ARG A 70 2.64 -13.31 -3.41
CA ARG A 70 2.53 -14.77 -3.63
C ARG A 70 2.55 -15.15 -5.11
N HIS A 71 1.81 -14.42 -5.96
CA HIS A 71 1.81 -14.62 -7.41
C HIS A 71 3.19 -14.40 -8.04
N ALA A 72 3.94 -13.42 -7.55
CA ALA A 72 5.31 -13.14 -7.96
C ALA A 72 6.25 -14.29 -7.52
N SER A 73 6.11 -14.75 -6.28
CA SER A 73 6.93 -15.83 -5.73
C SER A 73 6.81 -17.14 -6.54
N MET A 74 5.61 -17.47 -7.04
CA MET A 74 5.42 -18.62 -7.93
C MET A 74 6.22 -18.53 -9.24
N ARG A 75 6.64 -17.32 -9.63
CA ARG A 75 7.46 -17.05 -10.83
C ARG A 75 8.94 -16.82 -10.49
N GLY A 76 9.36 -17.10 -9.25
CA GLY A 76 10.71 -16.82 -8.77
C GLY A 76 11.01 -15.32 -8.61
N LEU A 77 9.99 -14.47 -8.63
CA LEU A 77 10.12 -13.04 -8.42
C LEU A 77 9.86 -12.70 -6.95
N SER A 78 10.71 -11.88 -6.36
CA SER A 78 10.51 -11.33 -5.02
C SER A 78 10.44 -9.81 -5.09
N ARG A 79 9.67 -9.22 -4.17
CA ARG A 79 9.63 -7.78 -4.03
C ARG A 79 10.98 -7.30 -3.52
N ARG A 80 11.60 -6.36 -4.23
CA ARG A 80 12.84 -5.72 -3.78
C ARG A 80 12.55 -4.89 -2.54
N ASN A 81 13.39 -5.04 -1.52
CA ASN A 81 13.38 -4.15 -0.37
C ASN A 81 13.66 -2.70 -0.83
N PRO A 82 13.08 -1.69 -0.16
CA PRO A 82 13.41 -0.31 -0.45
C PRO A 82 14.90 -0.09 -0.20
N THR A 83 15.61 0.47 -1.19
CA THR A 83 17.02 0.84 -1.06
C THR A 83 17.15 2.27 -0.58
N THR A 84 18.27 2.58 0.10
CA THR A 84 18.64 3.93 0.51
C THR A 84 19.06 4.76 -0.71
N ALA A 85 18.73 6.05 -0.71
CA ALA A 85 19.27 6.98 -1.70
C ALA A 85 20.77 7.19 -1.47
N SER A 86 21.56 7.27 -2.54
CA SER A 86 23.00 7.59 -2.49
C SER A 86 23.30 8.76 -3.42
N GLY A 87 24.21 9.64 -3.02
CA GLY A 87 24.63 10.77 -3.84
C GLY A 87 25.86 11.46 -3.29
N THR A 88 26.25 12.57 -3.88
CA THR A 88 27.40 13.37 -3.44
C THR A 88 26.90 14.63 -2.74
N LEU A 89 27.46 14.93 -1.57
CA LEU A 89 27.23 16.17 -0.85
C LEU A 89 28.38 17.14 -1.12
N THR A 90 28.05 18.39 -1.41
CA THR A 90 29.03 19.48 -1.42
C THR A 90 29.02 20.15 -0.04
N VAL A 91 30.14 20.09 0.66
CA VAL A 91 30.32 20.67 2.00
C VAL A 91 31.27 21.86 1.89
N SER A 92 30.89 23.00 2.49
CA SER A 92 31.75 24.17 2.60
C SER A 92 32.32 24.32 4.02
N GLY A 93 33.53 24.85 4.13
CA GLY A 93 34.20 25.03 5.42
C GLY A 93 35.62 25.57 5.30
N ILE A 94 36.37 25.47 6.40
CA ILE A 94 37.76 25.95 6.46
C ILE A 94 38.65 25.01 5.66
N ALA A 95 39.51 25.55 4.79
CA ALA A 95 40.48 24.78 4.02
C ALA A 95 41.35 23.90 4.93
N GLN A 96 41.72 22.72 4.45
CA GLN A 96 42.46 21.68 5.18
C GLN A 96 41.68 20.98 6.30
N SER A 97 40.39 21.30 6.50
CA SER A 97 39.55 20.53 7.43
C SER A 97 39.26 19.14 6.89
N MET A 98 39.35 18.12 7.75
CA MET A 98 39.06 16.73 7.41
C MET A 98 37.60 16.39 7.73
N LEU A 99 36.91 15.83 6.74
CA LEU A 99 35.59 15.22 6.88
C LEU A 99 35.78 13.71 7.07
N SER A 100 35.21 13.18 8.15
CA SER A 100 35.20 11.75 8.44
C SER A 100 34.17 11.01 7.59
N ASP A 101 34.38 9.72 7.41
CA ASP A 101 33.31 8.78 7.15
C ASP A 101 32.36 8.72 8.37
N ASP A 102 31.10 8.37 8.15
CA ASP A 102 30.03 8.26 9.15
C ASP A 102 29.52 9.61 9.74
N LEU A 103 29.85 10.76 9.14
CA LEU A 103 29.29 12.06 9.53
C LEU A 103 27.81 12.15 9.15
N GLN A 104 26.96 12.46 10.13
CA GLN A 104 25.53 12.67 9.90
C GLN A 104 25.23 14.12 9.47
N VAL A 105 24.53 14.26 8.35
CA VAL A 105 24.14 15.53 7.74
C VAL A 105 22.62 15.57 7.59
N ARG A 106 22.00 16.65 8.06
CA ARG A 106 20.56 16.88 7.89
C ARG A 106 20.30 17.76 6.67
N ILE A 107 19.45 17.27 5.75
CA ILE A 107 18.95 18.04 4.60
C ILE A 107 17.42 18.07 4.70
N GLY A 108 16.86 19.25 4.96
CA GLY A 108 15.45 19.42 5.28
C GLY A 108 15.07 18.66 6.56
N GLN A 109 14.17 17.68 6.43
CA GLN A 109 13.70 16.84 7.55
C GLN A 109 14.37 15.45 7.61
N ARG A 110 15.37 15.19 6.76
CA ARG A 110 16.00 13.86 6.64
C ARG A 110 17.47 13.88 6.98
N PHE A 111 17.97 12.72 7.39
CA PHE A 111 19.37 12.49 7.72
C PHE A 111 20.05 11.64 6.66
N TYR A 112 21.30 12.00 6.38
CA TYR A 112 22.19 11.35 5.45
C TYR A 112 23.52 11.15 6.16
N ARG A 113 24.32 10.20 5.69
CA ARG A 113 25.59 9.86 6.28
C ARG A 113 26.68 9.75 5.25
N THR A 114 27.83 10.36 5.53
CA THR A 114 28.99 10.25 4.64
C THR A 114 29.55 8.84 4.64
N THR A 115 29.99 8.36 3.48
CA THR A 115 30.50 7.00 3.29
C THR A 115 32.01 6.95 3.01
N ALA A 116 32.64 8.11 2.88
CA ALA A 116 34.07 8.24 2.66
C ALA A 116 34.61 9.46 3.41
N ARG A 117 35.95 9.53 3.52
CA ARG A 117 36.65 10.70 4.04
C ARG A 117 36.95 11.68 2.91
N ALA A 118 36.89 12.98 3.20
CA ALA A 118 37.28 14.03 2.26
C ALA A 118 38.00 15.16 3.00
N VAL A 119 38.84 15.93 2.30
CA VAL A 119 39.49 17.13 2.87
C VAL A 119 38.98 18.34 2.12
N ILE A 120 38.65 19.40 2.85
CA ILE A 120 38.20 20.67 2.26
C ILE A 120 39.37 21.33 1.52
N GLY A 121 39.20 21.52 0.21
CA GLY A 121 40.20 22.14 -0.64
C GLY A 121 40.43 23.61 -0.32
N SER A 122 41.45 24.22 -0.94
CA SER A 122 41.75 25.64 -0.79
C SER A 122 40.61 26.57 -1.24
N GLY A 123 39.69 26.08 -2.09
CA GLY A 123 38.46 26.77 -2.47
C GLY A 123 37.34 26.71 -1.43
N GLY A 124 37.60 26.21 -0.22
CA GLY A 124 36.63 26.19 0.90
C GLY A 124 35.47 25.22 0.71
N THR A 125 35.55 24.29 -0.25
CA THR A 125 34.53 23.27 -0.52
C THR A 125 35.15 21.89 -0.72
N ALA A 126 34.37 20.85 -0.45
CA ALA A 126 34.68 19.44 -0.75
C ALA A 126 33.42 18.70 -1.17
N GLU A 127 33.60 17.69 -2.02
CA GLU A 127 32.57 16.73 -2.39
C GLU A 127 32.79 15.42 -1.65
N ILE A 128 31.74 14.87 -1.05
CA ILE A 128 31.79 13.65 -0.24
C ILE A 128 30.58 12.76 -0.55
N PRO A 129 30.77 11.46 -0.85
CA PRO A 129 29.65 10.56 -1.08
C PRO A 129 28.89 10.30 0.22
N ALA A 130 27.56 10.30 0.15
CA ALA A 130 26.67 10.06 1.27
C ALA A 130 25.48 9.17 0.88
N ILE A 131 24.94 8.49 1.89
CA ILE A 131 23.74 7.65 1.79
C ILE A 131 22.66 8.17 2.74
N ALA A 132 21.39 8.03 2.39
CA ALA A 132 20.29 8.32 3.29
C ALA A 132 20.22 7.29 4.43
N ASP A 133 19.92 7.76 5.64
CA ASP A 133 19.74 6.87 6.80
C ASP A 133 18.44 6.04 6.69
N GLU A 134 17.42 6.57 6.02
CA GLU A 134 16.13 5.91 5.80
C GLU A 134 15.98 5.40 4.36
N PRO A 135 15.51 4.17 4.14
CA PRO A 135 15.26 3.64 2.80
C PRO A 135 13.98 4.23 2.18
N GLY A 136 13.94 4.26 0.84
CA GLY A 136 12.73 4.60 0.07
C GLY A 136 12.83 5.90 -0.73
N ALA A 137 11.94 6.03 -1.71
CA ALA A 137 11.95 7.13 -2.69
C ALA A 137 11.74 8.51 -2.07
N ALA A 138 11.15 8.56 -0.87
CA ALA A 138 11.07 9.77 -0.07
C ALA A 138 12.46 10.38 0.09
N ALA A 139 13.51 9.60 0.40
CA ALA A 139 14.86 10.10 0.65
C ALA A 139 15.60 10.63 -0.60
N ASN A 140 14.97 10.62 -1.78
CA ASN A 140 15.55 11.20 -2.98
C ASN A 140 15.58 12.73 -2.89
N VAL A 141 16.75 13.33 -3.16
CA VAL A 141 16.95 14.78 -3.21
C VAL A 141 17.28 15.17 -4.64
N ALA A 142 16.40 15.96 -5.28
CA ALA A 142 16.54 16.31 -6.69
C ALA A 142 17.75 17.23 -6.97
N THR A 143 18.12 18.08 -6.00
CA THR A 143 19.37 18.85 -5.85
C THR A 143 19.12 19.76 -4.64
N ALA A 144 19.80 19.54 -3.51
CA ALA A 144 19.71 20.45 -2.37
C ALA A 144 21.00 21.25 -2.26
N ARG A 145 20.96 22.51 -2.71
CA ARG A 145 21.92 23.52 -2.23
C ARG A 145 21.39 24.03 -0.90
N ARG A 146 22.21 23.91 0.15
CA ARG A 146 21.99 24.68 1.37
C ARG A 146 22.41 26.11 1.04
N ASN A 147 21.44 27.00 0.83
CA ASN A 147 21.69 28.44 0.84
C ASN A 147 22.09 28.88 2.25
#